data_AF-A0A439NZ10-F1
#
_entry.id   AF-A0A439NZ10-F1
#
_cell.length_a   1.000
_cell.length_b   1.000
_cell.length_c   1.000
_cell.angle_alpha   90.00
_cell.angle_beta   90.00
_cell.angle_gamma   90.00
#
_symmetry.space_group_name_H-M   'P 1'
#
loop_
_entity.id
_entity.type
_entity.pdbx_description
1 polymer ?
#
loop_
_entity_poly.entity_id
_entity_poly.type
_entity_poly.pdbx_seq_one_letter_code
_entity_poly.pdbx_strand_id
1 'polypeptide(L)' 'MNTLLSAAKQFCVDETGTALTEYSLVIGIIAGAALLTILAISLWITGRFTDLCFNLNSAFGGTCDAVAGTGS' A
#
# COMPACT_ATOMS: atom_id res chain seq x y z
N MET A 1 15.60 10.67 48.05
CA MET A 1 16.76 10.56 47.13
C MET A 1 16.55 9.54 46.01
N ASN A 2 15.64 8.57 46.14
CA ASN A 2 15.45 7.51 45.13
C ASN A 2 14.51 7.90 43.97
N THR A 3 13.74 8.97 44.10
CA THR A 3 12.71 9.38 43.13
C THR A 3 13.31 9.87 41.81
N LEU A 4 14.35 10.70 41.89
CA LEU A 4 15.07 11.19 40.71
C LEU A 4 15.78 10.04 39.97
N LEU A 5 16.37 9.11 40.72
CA LEU A 5 17.05 7.94 40.16
C LEU A 5 16.06 6.96 39.50
N SER A 6 14.86 6.83 40.07
CA SER A 6 13.78 6.01 39.50
C SER A 6 13.19 6.64 38.25
N ALA A 7 13.00 7.96 38.22
CA ALA A 7 12.52 8.68 37.04
C ALA A 7 13.54 8.60 35.89
N ALA A 8 14.83 8.79 36.17
CA ALA A 8 15.90 8.64 35.18
C ALA A 8 16.01 7.22 34.60
N LYS A 9 15.81 6.18 35.44
CA LYS A 9 15.74 4.79 34.97
C LYS A 9 14.52 4.52 34.10
N GLN A 10 13.38 5.15 34.38
CA GLN A 10 12.19 5.00 33.55
C GLN A 10 12.42 5.52 32.14
N PHE A 11 13.05 6.69 31.96
CA PHE A 11 13.40 7.17 30.61
C PHE A 11 14.35 6.24 29.85
N CYS A 12 15.34 5.65 30.53
CA CYS A 12 16.28 4.72 29.91
C CYS A 12 15.61 3.39 29.47
N VAL A 13 14.65 2.90 30.26
CA VAL A 13 13.89 1.68 29.96
C VAL A 13 12.80 1.94 28.91
N ASP A 14 12.19 3.13 28.92
CA ASP A 14 11.21 3.58 27.94
C ASP A 14 11.85 3.73 26.55
N GLU A 15 13.11 4.19 26.47
CA GLU A 15 13.88 4.22 25.21
C GLU A 15 14.14 2.81 24.63
N THR A 16 14.20 1.75 25.45
CA THR A 16 14.42 0.36 24.97
C THR A 16 13.12 -0.39 24.64
N GLY A 17 11.99 -0.01 25.25
CA GLY A 17 10.68 -0.64 25.03
C GLY A 17 9.74 0.13 24.08
N THR A 18 9.87 1.46 24.00
CA THR A 18 8.98 2.38 23.27
C THR A 18 9.57 2.83 21.92
N ALA A 19 10.89 2.79 21.76
CA ALA A 19 11.55 3.02 20.47
C ALA A 19 11.36 1.88 19.46
N LEU A 20 11.12 0.65 19.92
CA LEU A 20 10.83 -0.47 19.00
C LEU A 20 9.47 -0.29 18.29
N THR A 21 8.52 0.37 18.96
CA THR A 21 7.20 0.72 18.42
C THR A 21 7.24 1.91 17.48
N GLU A 22 8.07 2.92 17.72
CA GLU A 22 8.12 4.11 16.84
C GLU A 22 8.59 3.77 15.42
N TYR A 23 9.64 2.96 15.27
CA TYR A 23 10.13 2.60 13.93
C TYR A 23 9.26 1.56 13.21
N SER A 24 8.70 0.59 13.95
CA SER A 24 7.83 -0.44 13.35
C SER A 24 6.47 0.13 12.91
N LEU A 25 5.91 1.09 13.65
CA LEU A 25 4.70 1.80 13.26
C LEU A 25 4.93 2.63 11.99
N VAL A 26 6.05 3.35 11.90
CA VAL A 26 6.39 4.14 10.70
C VAL A 26 6.51 3.24 9.47
N ILE A 27 7.22 2.13 9.58
CA ILE A 27 7.34 1.15 8.48
C ILE A 27 5.98 0.55 8.13
N GLY A 28 5.14 0.26 9.13
CA GLY A 28 3.79 -0.27 8.93
C GLY A 28 2.88 0.68 8.13
N ILE A 29 2.94 1.99 8.42
CA ILE A 29 2.14 3.00 7.69
C ILE A 29 2.67 3.18 6.26
N ILE A 30 3.98 3.23 6.07
CA ILE A 30 4.59 3.34 4.72
C ILE A 30 4.22 2.12 3.88
N ALA A 31 4.33 0.91 4.45
CA ALA A 31 3.94 -0.33 3.79
C ALA A 31 2.44 -0.33 3.44
N GLY A 32 1.59 0.09 4.37
CA GLY A 32 0.14 0.23 4.12
C GLY A 32 -0.17 1.21 3.00
N ALA A 33 0.44 2.40 3.01
CA ALA A 33 0.25 3.41 1.96
C ALA A 33 0.74 2.94 0.59
N ALA A 34 1.89 2.25 0.54
CA ALA A 34 2.42 1.68 -0.69
C ALA A 34 1.47 0.62 -1.26
N LEU A 35 0.95 -0.29 -0.42
CA LEU A 35 -0.02 -1.30 -0.85
C LEU A 35 -1.32 -0.68 -1.37
N LEU A 36 -1.89 0.31 -0.67
CA LEU A 36 -3.09 1.01 -1.14
C LEU A 36 -2.88 1.69 -2.49
N THR A 37 -1.70 2.28 -2.68
CA THR A 37 -1.34 2.93 -3.95
C THR A 37 -1.25 1.90 -5.09
N ILE A 38 -0.61 0.76 -4.84
CA ILE A 38 -0.53 -0.33 -5.81
C ILE A 38 -1.94 -0.80 -6.21
N LEU A 39 -2.81 -1.06 -5.23
CA LEU A 39 -4.19 -1.51 -5.50
C LEU A 39 -4.99 -0.47 -6.29
N ALA A 40 -4.87 0.82 -5.96
CA ALA A 40 -5.56 1.88 -6.68
C ALA A 40 -5.11 1.97 -8.14
N ILE A 41 -3.80 1.88 -8.38
CA ILE A 41 -3.24 1.89 -9.75
C ILE A 41 -3.68 0.63 -10.50
N SER A 42 -3.66 -0.55 -9.87
CA SER A 42 -4.11 -1.80 -10.50
C SER A 42 -5.56 -1.70 -10.97
N LEU A 43 -6.47 -1.21 -10.11
CA LEU A 43 -7.87 -1.02 -10.46
C LEU A 43 -8.05 -0.01 -11.61
N TRP A 44 -7.31 1.10 -11.56
CA TRP A 44 -7.37 2.14 -12.59
C TRP A 44 -6.91 1.60 -13.95
N ILE A 45 -5.80 0.86 -13.98
CA ILE A 45 -5.24 0.26 -15.19
C ILE A 45 -6.23 -0.76 -15.79
N THR A 46 -6.85 -1.62 -14.97
CA THR A 46 -7.86 -2.58 -15.46
C THR A 46 -9.05 -1.88 -16.12
N GLY A 47 -9.52 -0.76 -15.56
CA GLY A 47 -10.56 0.07 -16.18
C GLY A 47 -10.16 0.59 -17.56
N ARG A 48 -8.92 1.09 -17.70
CA ARG A 48 -8.39 1.56 -18.99
C ARG A 48 -8.35 0.46 -20.06
N PHE A 49 -7.92 -0.74 -19.69
CA PHE A 49 -7.91 -1.87 -20.64
C PHE A 49 -9.32 -2.30 -21.02
N THR A 50 -10.26 -2.27 -20.09
CA THR A 50 -11.68 -2.56 -20.36
C THR A 50 -12.27 -1.57 -21.36
N ASP A 51 -12.04 -0.27 -21.17
CA ASP A 51 -12.51 0.77 -22.07
C ASP A 51 -11.88 0.65 -23.47
N LEU A 52 -10.57 0.40 -23.54
CA LEU A 52 -9.88 0.17 -24.80
C LEU A 52 -10.48 -1.03 -25.54
N CYS A 53 -10.69 -2.13 -24.83
CA CYS A 53 -11.27 -3.36 -25.35
C CYS A 53 -12.68 -3.14 -25.92
N PHE A 54 -13.51 -2.39 -25.19
CA PHE A 54 -14.84 -1.99 -25.64
C PHE A 54 -14.79 -1.17 -26.94
N ASN A 55 -13.88 -0.19 -27.01
CA ASN A 55 -13.73 0.65 -28.19
C ASN A 55 -13.23 -0.14 -29.41
N LEU A 56 -12.27 -1.04 -29.22
CA LEU A 56 -11.75 -1.88 -30.31
C LEU A 56 -12.81 -2.85 -30.86
N ASN A 57 -13.57 -3.50 -29.96
CA ASN A 57 -14.66 -4.39 -30.36
C ASN A 57 -15.75 -3.61 -31.11
N SER A 58 -16.10 -2.43 -30.63
CA SER A 58 -17.17 -1.60 -31.23
C SER A 58 -16.77 -0.98 -32.57
N ALA A 59 -15.50 -0.61 -32.74
CA ALA A 59 -15.02 0.08 -33.94
C ALA A 59 -14.62 -0.89 -35.07
N PHE A 60 -14.07 -2.05 -34.74
CA PHE A 60 -13.46 -2.96 -35.72
C PHE A 60 -14.08 -4.36 -35.75
N GLY A 61 -15.02 -4.68 -34.85
CA GLY A 61 -15.72 -5.96 -34.83
C GLY A 61 -14.88 -7.16 -34.39
N GLY A 62 -13.67 -6.91 -33.85
CA GLY A 62 -12.83 -7.94 -33.24
C GLY A 62 -13.35 -8.39 -31.87
N THR A 63 -12.73 -9.43 -31.33
CA THR A 63 -13.03 -9.89 -29.96
C THR A 63 -11.81 -9.70 -29.08
N CYS A 64 -11.87 -8.71 -28.21
CA CYS A 64 -10.94 -8.51 -27.12
C CYS A 64 -11.53 -9.03 -25.79
N ASP A 65 -10.69 -9.72 -25.02
CA ASP A 65 -10.91 -10.13 -23.64
C ASP A 65 -10.04 -9.25 -22.71
N ALA A 66 -10.68 -8.31 -22.01
CA ALA A 66 -10.01 -7.38 -21.10
C ALA A 66 -9.47 -8.05 -19.81
N VAL A 67 -9.97 -9.24 -19.46
CA VAL A 67 -9.54 -9.98 -18.26
C VAL A 67 -8.33 -10.85 -18.58
N ALA A 68 -8.34 -11.54 -19.72
CA ALA A 68 -7.21 -12.35 -20.18
C ALA A 68 -6.13 -11.52 -20.89
N GLY A 69 -6.44 -10.31 -21.34
CA GLY A 69 -5.51 -9.45 -22.08
C GLY A 69 -5.24 -9.95 -23.50
N THR A 70 -6.19 -10.66 -24.11
CA THR A 70 -6.05 -11.29 -25.43
C THR A 70 -7.07 -10.71 -26.41
N GLY A 71 -6.72 -10.65 -27.70
CA GLY A 71 -7.67 -10.28 -28.76
C GLY A 71 -7.48 -11.11 -30.02
N SER A 72 -8.56 -11.27 -30.80
CA SER A 72 -8.59 -11.94 -32.11
C SER A 72 -9.43 -11.20 -33.14
#